data_AF-A0A962CL90-F1
#
_entry.id   AF-A0A962CL90-F1
#
_cell.length_a   1.000
_cell.length_b   1.000
_cell.length_c   1.000
_cell.angle_alpha   90.00
_cell.angle_beta   90.00
_cell.angle_gamma   90.00
#
_symmetry.space_group_name_H-M   'P 1'
#
loop_
_entity.id
_entity.type
_entity.pdbx_description
1 polymer ?
#
loop_
_entity_poly.entity_id
_entity_poly.type
_entity_poly.pdbx_seq_one_letter_code
_entity_poly.pdbx_strand_id
1 'polypeptide(L)'
;MKRIEWNRLDATERLAVLGRPARRQSAETRAAVERLLAQVRAQGDAALFELTRRFDRCELASLQVSEAEFEAAEKALPAELKTAIAEAKARIELFHRASAPQPVSLETAPGVRCERILRPIGRVGLYVPAGGAPLPSTALMLGVPAAIAGSPTVVLCTPPRADGGCDEAVLYAARLCGIRQVFKIGGAQAIAAMAYGTDSVPRCDKLFGPGNVWVTEAKLQVSADPEGAAVDMPAGPSEVLVIADRQADPVFVAADLLA
;
A
#
# COMPACT_ATOMS: atom_id res chain seq x y z
N MET A 1 -29.99 7.11 -2.49
CA MET A 1 -29.55 6.81 -1.11
C MET A 1 -30.76 6.58 -0.21
N LYS A 2 -30.69 5.61 0.70
CA LYS A 2 -31.74 5.38 1.71
C LYS A 2 -31.73 6.56 2.70
N ARG A 3 -32.88 7.20 2.93
CA ARG A 3 -33.02 8.23 3.97
C ARG A 3 -33.39 7.56 5.28
N ILE A 4 -32.76 7.99 6.36
CA ILE A 4 -32.91 7.39 7.69
C ILE A 4 -33.12 8.51 8.70
N GLU A 5 -34.18 8.43 9.49
CA GLU A 5 -34.41 9.32 10.61
C GLU A 5 -33.96 8.63 11.91
N TRP A 6 -32.75 8.94 12.38
CA TRP A 6 -32.08 8.24 13.48
C TRP A 6 -32.94 8.08 14.74
N ASN A 7 -33.69 9.13 15.12
CA ASN A 7 -34.51 9.14 16.32
C ASN A 7 -35.76 8.26 16.23
N ARG A 8 -36.15 7.80 15.03
CA ARG A 8 -37.26 6.86 14.83
C ARG A 8 -36.83 5.40 14.91
N LEU A 9 -35.52 5.13 14.88
CA LEU A 9 -34.99 3.78 14.96
C LEU A 9 -34.88 3.30 16.40
N ASP A 10 -35.15 2.01 16.62
CA ASP A 10 -34.81 1.31 17.85
C ASP A 10 -33.30 0.98 17.94
N ALA A 11 -32.86 0.38 19.05
CA ALA A 11 -31.44 0.04 19.26
C ALA A 11 -30.90 -0.98 18.23
N THR A 12 -31.73 -1.95 17.84
CA THR A 12 -31.34 -2.99 16.87
C THR A 12 -31.21 -2.42 15.47
N GLU A 13 -32.15 -1.57 15.07
CA GLU A 13 -32.13 -0.90 13.78
C GLU A 13 -30.95 0.07 13.64
N ARG A 14 -30.62 0.82 14.70
CA ARG A 14 -29.43 1.67 14.74
C ARG A 14 -28.15 0.87 14.52
N LEU A 15 -28.02 -0.27 15.19
CA LEU A 15 -26.89 -1.17 14.99
C LEU A 15 -26.83 -1.71 13.56
N ALA A 16 -27.97 -2.07 12.98
CA ALA A 16 -28.03 -2.56 11.60
C ALA A 16 -27.60 -1.50 10.57
N VAL A 17 -27.98 -0.23 10.78
CA VAL A 17 -27.61 0.89 9.89
C VAL A 17 -26.11 1.21 9.94
N LEU A 18 -25.48 1.04 11.11
CA LEU A 18 -24.04 1.18 11.28
C LEU A 18 -23.25 -0.08 10.86
N GLY A 19 -23.96 -1.16 10.53
CA GLY A 19 -23.36 -2.41 10.08
C GLY A 19 -22.68 -2.25 8.73
N ARG A 20 -21.40 -2.64 8.66
CA ARG A 20 -20.70 -2.74 7.38
C ARG A 20 -21.26 -3.89 6.55
N PRO A 21 -21.27 -3.78 5.21
CA PRO A 21 -21.61 -4.92 4.35
C PRO A 21 -20.70 -6.09 4.69
N ALA A 22 -21.28 -7.22 5.11
CA ALA A 22 -20.52 -8.40 5.47
C ALA A 22 -19.82 -8.98 4.23
N ARG A 23 -18.57 -8.60 4.00
CA ARG A 23 -17.70 -9.31 3.06
C ARG A 23 -17.13 -10.52 3.80
N ARG A 24 -17.80 -11.67 3.67
CA ARG A 24 -17.12 -12.95 3.93
C ARG A 24 -16.09 -13.13 2.82
N GLN A 25 -14.79 -13.09 3.15
CA GLN A 25 -13.80 -13.73 2.29
C GLN A 25 -14.23 -15.19 2.13
N SER A 26 -14.44 -15.63 0.89
CA SER A 26 -14.83 -17.02 0.68
C SER A 26 -13.67 -17.93 1.09
N ALA A 27 -13.99 -19.09 1.65
CA ALA A 27 -12.99 -20.12 1.91
C ALA A 27 -12.17 -20.46 0.65
N GLU A 28 -12.78 -20.28 -0.52
CA GLU A 28 -12.15 -20.41 -1.83
C GLU A 28 -11.05 -19.36 -2.07
N THR A 29 -11.30 -18.07 -1.80
CA THR A 29 -10.27 -17.01 -1.91
C THR A 29 -9.11 -17.29 -0.98
N ARG A 30 -9.40 -17.67 0.28
CA ARG A 30 -8.36 -18.03 1.26
C ARG A 30 -7.48 -19.17 0.76
N ALA A 31 -8.08 -20.29 0.36
CA ALA A 31 -7.34 -21.45 -0.14
C ALA A 31 -6.59 -21.16 -1.45
N ALA A 32 -7.14 -20.29 -2.31
CA ALA A 32 -6.47 -19.89 -3.54
C ALA A 32 -5.25 -19.01 -3.27
N VAL A 33 -5.36 -18.05 -2.34
CA VAL A 33 -4.22 -17.24 -1.91
C VAL A 33 -3.15 -18.11 -1.27
N GLU A 34 -3.51 -19.04 -0.39
CA GLU A 34 -2.57 -19.97 0.25
C GLU A 34 -1.75 -20.74 -0.78
N ARG A 35 -2.39 -21.24 -1.83
CA ARG A 35 -1.70 -21.90 -2.96
C ARG A 35 -0.75 -20.96 -3.70
N LEU A 36 -1.15 -19.70 -3.94
CA LEU A 36 -0.29 -18.71 -4.58
C LEU A 36 0.94 -18.38 -3.73
N LEU A 37 0.75 -18.18 -2.42
CA LEU A 37 1.84 -17.94 -1.48
C LEU A 37 2.83 -19.12 -1.47
N ALA A 38 2.31 -20.35 -1.37
CA ALA A 38 3.12 -21.56 -1.40
C ALA A 38 3.87 -21.74 -2.72
N GLN A 39 3.22 -21.43 -3.86
CA GLN A 39 3.83 -21.49 -5.18
C GLN A 39 5.03 -20.53 -5.29
N VAL A 40 4.86 -19.26 -4.90
CA VAL A 40 5.96 -18.28 -4.93
C VAL A 40 7.08 -18.68 -3.97
N ARG A 41 6.75 -19.17 -2.77
CA ARG A 41 7.75 -19.63 -1.80
C ARG A 41 8.56 -20.82 -2.31
N ALA A 42 7.95 -21.73 -3.08
CA ALA A 42 8.63 -22.92 -3.60
C ALA A 42 9.42 -22.65 -4.89
N GLN A 43 8.97 -21.74 -5.74
CA GLN A 43 9.48 -21.58 -7.11
C GLN A 43 10.14 -20.21 -7.38
N GLY A 44 10.08 -19.28 -6.43
CA GLY A 44 10.70 -17.95 -6.54
C GLY A 44 10.26 -17.20 -7.79
N ASP A 45 11.22 -16.64 -8.51
CA ASP A 45 10.98 -15.79 -9.70
C ASP A 45 10.24 -16.52 -10.81
N ALA A 46 10.43 -17.85 -10.95
CA ALA A 46 9.73 -18.63 -11.97
C ALA A 46 8.21 -18.56 -11.81
N ALA A 47 7.71 -18.64 -10.56
CA ALA A 47 6.30 -18.44 -10.27
C ALA A 47 5.86 -17.00 -10.54
N LEU A 48 6.70 -16.00 -10.25
CA LEU A 48 6.36 -14.60 -10.50
C LEU A 48 6.16 -14.33 -12.00
N PHE A 49 7.07 -14.80 -12.86
CA PHE A 49 6.90 -14.69 -14.31
C PHE A 49 5.64 -15.43 -14.81
N GLU A 50 5.38 -16.64 -14.30
CA GLU A 50 4.19 -17.41 -14.67
C GLU A 50 2.89 -16.69 -14.29
N LEU A 51 2.80 -16.22 -13.04
CA LEU A 51 1.61 -15.58 -12.49
C LEU A 51 1.37 -14.20 -13.11
N THR A 52 2.42 -13.42 -13.39
CA THR A 52 2.31 -12.16 -14.13
C THR A 52 1.77 -12.41 -15.54
N ARG A 53 2.31 -13.40 -16.27
CA ARG A 53 1.78 -13.78 -17.60
C ARG A 53 0.31 -14.22 -17.53
N ARG A 54 -0.08 -14.95 -16.49
CA ARG A 54 -1.45 -15.44 -16.32
C ARG A 54 -2.44 -14.35 -15.96
N PHE A 55 -2.12 -13.48 -15.00
CA PHE A 55 -3.06 -12.53 -14.43
C PHE A 55 -2.97 -11.14 -15.06
N ASP A 56 -1.75 -10.67 -15.32
CA ASP A 56 -1.50 -9.35 -15.92
C ASP A 56 -1.38 -9.41 -17.45
N ARG A 57 -1.40 -10.64 -18.02
CA ARG A 57 -1.39 -10.92 -19.48
C ARG A 57 -0.18 -10.31 -20.20
N CYS A 58 0.96 -10.31 -19.53
CA CYS A 58 2.21 -9.76 -20.02
C CYS A 58 3.38 -10.74 -19.80
N GLU A 59 4.25 -10.87 -20.81
CA GLU A 59 5.54 -11.55 -20.65
C GLU A 59 6.63 -10.55 -20.31
N LEU A 60 7.27 -10.73 -19.15
CA LEU A 60 8.36 -9.88 -18.71
C LEU A 60 9.71 -10.54 -18.98
N ALA A 61 10.68 -9.75 -19.45
CA ALA A 61 12.08 -10.17 -19.52
C ALA A 61 12.82 -9.98 -18.18
N SER A 62 12.34 -9.07 -17.33
CA SER A 62 12.88 -8.76 -16.01
C SER A 62 11.75 -8.37 -15.07
N LEU A 63 11.81 -8.80 -13.81
CA LEU A 63 10.89 -8.37 -12.76
C LEU A 63 11.22 -6.95 -12.28
N GLN A 64 12.50 -6.61 -12.16
CA GLN A 64 12.92 -5.30 -11.68
C GLN A 64 12.84 -4.25 -12.80
N VAL A 65 12.33 -3.07 -12.45
CA VAL A 65 12.34 -1.88 -13.29
C VAL A 65 13.77 -1.39 -13.45
N SER A 66 14.20 -1.24 -14.69
CA SER A 66 15.52 -0.74 -15.06
C SER A 66 15.62 0.77 -14.93
N GLU A 67 16.84 1.29 -14.85
CA GLU A 67 17.10 2.73 -14.86
C GLU A 67 16.57 3.40 -16.13
N ALA A 68 16.68 2.73 -17.29
CA ALA A 68 16.13 3.21 -18.55
C ALA A 68 14.59 3.34 -18.52
N GLU A 69 13.88 2.42 -17.85
CA GLU A 69 12.42 2.51 -17.66
C GLU A 69 12.06 3.69 -16.75
N PHE A 70 12.84 4.00 -15.71
CA PHE A 70 12.63 5.20 -14.89
C PHE A 70 12.84 6.49 -15.69
N GLU A 71 13.91 6.58 -16.48
CA GLU A 71 14.19 7.76 -17.32
C GLU A 71 13.09 7.97 -18.38
N ALA A 72 12.65 6.88 -19.02
CA ALA A 72 11.56 6.92 -19.98
C ALA A 72 10.25 7.41 -19.35
N ALA A 73 9.90 6.91 -18.16
CA ALA A 73 8.73 7.35 -17.41
C ALA A 73 8.78 8.84 -17.06
N GLU A 74 9.90 9.33 -16.54
CA GLU A 74 10.07 10.74 -16.18
C GLU A 74 9.98 11.67 -17.40
N LYS A 75 10.50 11.23 -18.56
CA LYS A 75 10.42 11.96 -19.82
C LYS A 75 9.00 11.99 -20.39
N ALA A 76 8.24 10.91 -20.24
CA ALA A 76 6.88 10.80 -20.75
C ALA A 76 5.87 11.64 -19.95
N LEU A 77 6.13 11.93 -18.67
CA LEU A 77 5.21 12.69 -17.83
C LEU A 77 5.15 14.19 -18.20
N PRO A 78 3.94 14.75 -18.36
CA PRO A 78 3.75 16.19 -18.49
C PRO A 78 4.37 16.97 -17.32
N ALA A 79 4.94 18.14 -17.61
CA ALA A 79 5.59 18.97 -16.60
C ALA A 79 4.64 19.37 -15.46
N GLU A 80 3.38 19.66 -15.79
CA GLU A 80 2.35 20.01 -14.81
C GLU A 80 2.09 18.87 -13.82
N LEU A 81 2.00 17.62 -14.30
CA LEU A 81 1.80 16.45 -13.44
C LEU A 81 3.03 16.20 -12.55
N LYS A 82 4.24 16.39 -13.07
CA LYS A 82 5.48 16.31 -12.26
C LYS A 82 5.48 17.34 -11.13
N THR A 83 5.12 18.58 -11.42
CA THR A 83 4.99 19.65 -10.42
C THR A 83 3.95 19.29 -9.35
N ALA A 84 2.78 18.79 -9.75
CA ALA A 84 1.73 18.38 -8.81
C ALA A 84 2.18 17.24 -7.89
N ILE A 85 2.87 16.23 -8.42
CA ILE A 85 3.41 15.10 -7.64
C ILE A 85 4.49 15.60 -6.66
N ALA A 86 5.39 16.49 -7.11
CA ALA A 86 6.43 17.06 -6.27
C ALA A 86 5.85 17.92 -5.13
N GLU A 87 4.81 18.72 -5.42
CA GLU A 87 4.09 19.50 -4.42
C GLU A 87 3.38 18.60 -3.40
N ALA A 88 2.69 17.56 -3.86
CA ALA A 88 2.05 16.58 -3.00
C ALA A 88 3.07 15.91 -2.07
N LYS A 89 4.22 15.48 -2.60
CA LYS A 89 5.33 14.95 -1.80
C LYS A 89 5.77 15.94 -0.72
N ALA A 90 5.99 17.20 -1.08
CA ALA A 90 6.47 18.21 -0.13
C ALA A 90 5.49 18.43 1.03
N ARG A 91 4.18 18.45 0.74
CA ARG A 91 3.13 18.58 1.77
C ARG A 91 3.05 17.34 2.67
N ILE A 92 3.12 16.13 2.08
CA ILE A 92 3.15 14.87 2.84
C ILE A 92 4.38 14.82 3.74
N GLU A 93 5.55 15.22 3.23
CA GLU A 93 6.80 15.24 3.96
C GLU A 93 6.76 16.22 5.13
N LEU A 94 6.25 17.44 4.90
CA LEU A 94 6.06 18.44 5.96
C LEU A 94 5.25 17.88 7.12
N PHE A 95 4.10 17.27 6.83
CA PHE A 95 3.21 16.73 7.86
C PHE A 95 3.83 15.55 8.61
N HIS A 96 4.44 14.60 7.90
CA HIS A 96 5.04 13.40 8.51
C HIS A 96 6.27 13.75 9.35
N ARG A 97 7.07 14.76 8.96
CA ARG A 97 8.17 15.24 9.80
C ARG A 97 7.67 15.92 11.07
N ALA A 98 6.65 16.77 10.96
CA ALA A 98 6.07 17.46 12.12
C ALA A 98 5.41 16.47 13.11
N SER A 99 4.86 15.36 12.60
CA SER A 99 4.17 14.35 13.41
C SER A 99 5.07 13.18 13.84
N ALA A 100 6.35 13.20 13.48
CA ALA A 100 7.27 12.09 13.77
C ALA A 100 7.46 11.92 15.29
N PRO A 101 7.44 10.67 15.81
CA PRO A 101 7.68 10.43 17.22
C PRO A 101 9.07 10.94 17.61
N GLN A 102 9.17 11.50 18.81
CA GLN A 102 10.45 11.95 19.37
C GLN A 102 11.01 10.89 20.32
N PRO A 103 12.35 10.73 20.39
CA PRO A 103 12.97 9.92 21.44
C PRO A 103 12.63 10.50 22.82
N VAL A 104 12.62 9.63 23.82
CA VAL A 104 12.37 10.01 25.22
C VAL A 104 13.60 9.63 26.04
N SER A 105 14.05 10.51 26.93
CA SER A 105 15.09 10.20 27.92
C SER A 105 14.77 10.98 29.19
N LEU A 106 14.52 10.27 30.28
CA LEU A 106 14.23 10.89 31.58
C LEU A 106 14.73 10.02 32.74
N GLU A 107 14.93 10.66 33.88
CA GLU A 107 15.28 10.00 35.13
C GLU A 107 14.01 9.83 35.96
N THR A 108 13.63 8.58 36.25
CA THR A 108 12.39 8.26 36.97
C THR A 108 12.57 8.26 38.48
N ALA A 109 13.80 8.03 38.94
CA ALA A 109 14.26 8.11 40.31
C ALA A 109 15.78 8.38 40.31
N PRO A 110 16.40 8.86 41.40
CA PRO A 110 17.84 9.11 41.46
C PRO A 110 18.67 7.90 40.97
N GLY A 111 19.41 8.10 39.88
CA GLY A 111 20.24 7.09 39.23
C GLY A 111 19.51 6.15 38.25
N VAL A 112 18.19 6.30 38.02
CA VAL A 112 17.38 5.43 37.17
C VAL A 112 16.93 6.15 35.89
N ARG A 113 17.77 6.06 34.85
CA ARG A 113 17.48 6.62 33.52
C ARG A 113 16.67 5.63 32.66
N CYS A 114 15.56 6.10 32.12
CA CYS A 114 14.72 5.35 31.18
C CYS A 114 14.67 6.07 29.83
N GLU A 115 14.85 5.33 28.74
CA GLU A 115 14.91 5.88 27.38
C GLU A 115 14.03 5.12 26.40
N ARG A 116 13.39 5.86 25.47
CA ARG A 116 12.77 5.33 24.27
C ARG A 116 13.58 5.78 23.07
N ILE A 117 14.29 4.84 22.47
CA ILE A 117 15.09 5.05 21.28
C ILE A 117 14.29 4.61 20.05
N LEU A 118 14.34 5.39 18.98
CA LEU A 118 13.67 5.08 17.72
C LEU A 118 14.67 4.44 16.74
N ARG A 119 14.23 3.38 16.06
CA ARG A 119 14.99 2.67 15.03
C ARG A 119 14.08 2.37 13.84
N PRO A 120 14.56 2.55 12.59
CA PRO A 120 13.78 2.16 11.43
C PRO A 120 13.62 0.64 11.36
N ILE A 121 12.59 0.22 10.63
CA ILE A 121 12.48 -1.16 10.16
C ILE A 121 13.53 -1.34 9.06
N GLY A 122 14.24 -2.47 9.08
CA GLY A 122 15.38 -2.72 8.18
C GLY A 122 14.96 -2.72 6.70
N ARG A 123 13.96 -3.55 6.37
CA ARG A 123 13.45 -3.72 5.00
C ARG A 123 11.93 -3.55 5.00
N VAL A 124 11.42 -2.60 4.25
CA VAL A 124 9.99 -2.37 4.10
C VAL A 124 9.55 -2.61 2.66
N GLY A 125 8.44 -3.35 2.50
CA GLY A 125 7.82 -3.62 1.21
C GLY A 125 6.57 -2.78 1.03
N LEU A 126 6.46 -2.08 -0.09
CA LEU A 126 5.36 -1.17 -0.41
C LEU A 126 4.59 -1.75 -1.60
N TYR A 127 3.35 -2.16 -1.37
CA TYR A 127 2.47 -2.56 -2.46
C TYR A 127 1.68 -1.34 -2.95
N VAL A 128 1.85 -1.00 -4.22
CA VAL A 128 1.08 0.06 -4.90
C VAL A 128 0.18 -0.62 -5.92
N PRO A 129 -1.14 -0.62 -5.73
CA PRO A 129 -2.06 -1.15 -6.73
C PRO A 129 -1.96 -0.34 -8.02
N ALA A 130 -1.96 -1.04 -9.16
CA ALA A 130 -2.35 -0.46 -10.43
C ALA A 130 -3.62 -1.20 -10.89
N GLY A 131 -4.71 -0.44 -11.07
CA GLY A 131 -5.95 -0.93 -11.68
C GLY A 131 -6.15 -0.26 -13.04
N GLY A 132 -7.41 -0.08 -13.45
CA GLY A 132 -7.74 0.79 -14.59
C GLY A 132 -7.31 2.26 -14.41
N ALA A 133 -6.94 2.65 -13.18
CA ALA A 133 -6.30 3.92 -12.87
C ALA A 133 -5.07 3.67 -11.97
N PRO A 134 -3.92 4.31 -12.27
CA PRO A 134 -2.73 4.25 -11.43
C PRO A 134 -2.86 5.10 -10.17
N LEU A 135 -2.15 4.73 -9.10
CA LEU A 135 -2.22 5.40 -7.79
C LEU A 135 -0.86 5.95 -7.32
N PRO A 136 -0.28 6.97 -8.01
CA PRO A 136 0.98 7.59 -7.59
C PRO A 136 0.88 8.22 -6.20
N SER A 137 -0.32 8.64 -5.77
CA SER A 137 -0.58 9.11 -4.41
C SER A 137 -0.27 8.05 -3.35
N THR A 138 -0.55 6.77 -3.60
CA THR A 138 -0.21 5.68 -2.67
C THR A 138 1.30 5.51 -2.58
N ALA A 139 2.02 5.58 -3.72
CA ALA A 139 3.47 5.52 -3.72
C ALA A 139 4.08 6.65 -2.85
N LEU A 140 3.54 7.87 -2.92
CA LEU A 140 3.97 8.98 -2.05
C LEU A 140 3.62 8.75 -0.58
N MET A 141 2.38 8.35 -0.27
CA MET A 141 1.92 8.14 1.11
C MET A 141 2.67 7.03 1.84
N LEU A 142 3.25 6.08 1.10
CA LEU A 142 4.07 5.01 1.66
C LEU A 142 5.57 5.34 1.62
N GLY A 143 6.06 5.88 0.50
CA GLY A 143 7.48 6.13 0.28
C GLY A 143 8.04 7.28 1.12
N VAL A 144 7.27 8.36 1.29
CA VAL A 144 7.71 9.53 2.07
C VAL A 144 7.98 9.17 3.54
N PRO A 145 7.06 8.54 4.30
CA PRO A 145 7.35 8.14 5.67
C PRO A 145 8.47 7.07 5.76
N ALA A 146 8.59 6.16 4.78
CA ALA A 146 9.69 5.19 4.76
C ALA A 146 11.07 5.87 4.64
N ALA A 147 11.16 6.91 3.81
CA ALA A 147 12.36 7.73 3.65
C ALA A 147 12.66 8.56 4.92
N ILE A 148 11.64 9.17 5.53
CA ILE A 148 11.80 9.94 6.79
C ILE A 148 12.27 9.04 7.92
N ALA A 149 11.72 7.82 8.03
CA ALA A 149 12.15 6.85 9.04
C ALA A 149 13.61 6.41 8.84
N GLY A 150 14.13 6.51 7.61
CA GLY A 150 15.47 6.06 7.26
C GLY A 150 15.58 4.55 7.09
N SER A 151 14.53 3.91 6.55
CA SER A 151 14.55 2.46 6.28
C SER A 151 15.65 2.13 5.25
N PRO A 152 16.66 1.32 5.59
CA PRO A 152 17.80 1.06 4.70
C PRO A 152 17.42 0.44 3.36
N THR A 153 16.34 -0.35 3.34
CA THR A 153 15.83 -0.99 2.12
C THR A 153 14.34 -0.74 2.01
N VAL A 154 13.95 -0.16 0.87
CA VAL A 154 12.55 0.07 0.50
C VAL A 154 12.32 -0.60 -0.85
N VAL A 155 11.43 -1.58 -0.85
CA VAL A 155 10.98 -2.32 -2.03
C VAL A 155 9.59 -1.82 -2.40
N LEU A 156 9.31 -1.64 -3.68
CA LEU A 156 7.97 -1.34 -4.16
C LEU A 156 7.54 -2.35 -5.22
N CYS A 157 6.38 -2.96 -5.03
CA CYS A 157 5.77 -3.82 -6.03
C CYS A 157 4.52 -3.13 -6.57
N THR A 158 4.40 -3.10 -7.90
CA THR A 158 3.23 -2.60 -8.62
C THR A 158 2.99 -3.49 -9.84
N PRO A 159 1.74 -3.85 -10.17
CA PRO A 159 1.48 -4.69 -11.34
C PRO A 159 1.95 -3.98 -12.63
N PRO A 160 2.48 -4.76 -13.60
CA PRO A 160 2.78 -4.21 -14.92
C PRO A 160 1.48 -3.93 -15.68
N ARG A 161 1.58 -3.04 -16.66
CA ARG A 161 0.58 -2.87 -17.71
C ARG A 161 0.72 -4.01 -18.73
N ALA A 162 -0.25 -4.10 -19.64
CA ALA A 162 -0.23 -5.10 -20.71
C ALA A 162 1.01 -5.00 -21.63
N ASP A 163 1.64 -3.83 -21.73
CA ASP A 163 2.89 -3.59 -22.46
C ASP A 163 4.15 -4.01 -21.70
N GLY A 164 4.02 -4.45 -20.44
CA GLY A 164 5.12 -4.84 -19.56
C GLY A 164 5.83 -3.72 -18.84
N GLY A 165 5.41 -2.46 -19.02
CA GLY A 165 5.87 -1.32 -18.26
C GLY A 165 5.09 -1.13 -16.95
N CYS A 166 5.62 -0.33 -16.04
CA CYS A 166 4.82 0.25 -14.95
C CYS A 166 4.21 1.59 -15.39
N ASP A 167 3.23 2.04 -14.62
CA ASP A 167 2.73 3.41 -14.77
C ASP A 167 3.82 4.46 -14.50
N GLU A 168 3.92 5.45 -15.38
CA GLU A 168 4.98 6.45 -15.35
C GLU A 168 4.90 7.34 -14.11
N ALA A 169 3.69 7.70 -13.67
CA ALA A 169 3.49 8.54 -12.49
C ALA A 169 3.86 7.80 -11.20
N VAL A 170 3.58 6.48 -11.13
CA VAL A 170 4.04 5.63 -10.01
C VAL A 170 5.56 5.53 -9.98
N LEU A 171 6.22 5.30 -11.12
CA LEU A 171 7.69 5.26 -11.19
C LEU A 171 8.33 6.59 -10.79
N TYR A 172 7.77 7.70 -11.26
CA TYR A 172 8.25 9.03 -10.90
C TYR A 172 8.07 9.32 -9.40
N ALA A 173 6.92 8.99 -8.82
CA ALA A 173 6.67 9.13 -7.39
C ALA A 173 7.62 8.25 -6.54
N ALA A 174 7.86 7.00 -6.97
CA ALA A 174 8.81 6.10 -6.31
C ALA A 174 10.23 6.68 -6.34
N ARG A 175 10.66 7.18 -7.50
CA ARG A 175 11.98 7.80 -7.68
C ARG A 175 12.16 9.04 -6.82
N LEU A 176 11.16 9.91 -6.75
CA LEU A 176 11.17 11.08 -5.87
C LEU A 176 11.29 10.70 -4.38
N CYS A 177 10.77 9.54 -3.98
CA CYS A 177 10.91 9.01 -2.63
C CYS A 177 12.25 8.26 -2.40
N GLY A 178 13.15 8.22 -3.39
CA GLY A 178 14.43 7.52 -3.30
C GLY A 178 14.34 6.00 -3.47
N ILE A 179 13.20 5.49 -3.93
CA ILE A 179 12.95 4.05 -4.09
C ILE A 179 13.47 3.60 -5.46
N ARG A 180 14.50 2.75 -5.46
CA ARG A 180 15.10 2.19 -6.68
C ARG A 180 14.77 0.71 -6.91
N GLN A 181 14.34 0.00 -5.88
CA GLN A 181 13.97 -1.41 -5.96
C GLN A 181 12.47 -1.51 -6.25
N VAL A 182 12.09 -1.27 -7.51
CA VAL A 182 10.71 -1.39 -7.99
C VAL A 182 10.57 -2.66 -8.82
N PHE A 183 9.55 -3.46 -8.52
CA PHE A 183 9.27 -4.73 -9.20
C PHE A 183 7.88 -4.75 -9.82
N LYS A 184 7.82 -5.27 -11.05
CA LYS A 184 6.65 -5.39 -11.93
C LYS A 184 5.78 -6.59 -11.53
N ILE A 185 5.23 -6.55 -10.32
CA ILE A 185 4.50 -7.67 -9.72
C ILE A 185 3.25 -7.13 -9.02
N GLY A 186 2.10 -7.72 -9.32
CA GLY A 186 0.81 -7.41 -8.68
C GLY A 186 0.34 -8.45 -7.67
N GLY A 187 -0.82 -8.17 -7.05
CA GLY A 187 -1.64 -9.18 -6.39
C GLY A 187 -1.02 -9.87 -5.17
N ALA A 188 -1.53 -11.06 -4.87
CA ALA A 188 -1.05 -11.88 -3.75
C ALA A 188 0.40 -12.35 -3.95
N GLN A 189 0.83 -12.53 -5.20
CA GLN A 189 2.19 -12.93 -5.54
C GLN A 189 3.23 -11.85 -5.23
N ALA A 190 2.88 -10.56 -5.37
CA ALA A 190 3.74 -9.47 -4.90
C ALA A 190 3.93 -9.48 -3.38
N ILE A 191 2.85 -9.75 -2.64
CA ILE A 191 2.91 -9.87 -1.18
C ILE A 191 3.76 -11.07 -0.77
N ALA A 192 3.61 -12.22 -1.44
CA ALA A 192 4.44 -13.40 -1.21
C ALA A 192 5.93 -13.10 -1.46
N ALA A 193 6.26 -12.47 -2.60
CA ALA A 193 7.62 -12.14 -2.97
C ALA A 193 8.28 -11.22 -1.93
N MET A 194 7.58 -10.19 -1.47
CA MET A 194 8.11 -9.31 -0.42
C MET A 194 8.15 -9.98 0.96
N ALA A 195 7.22 -10.88 1.29
CA ALA A 195 7.19 -11.55 2.61
C ALA A 195 8.26 -12.63 2.78
N TYR A 196 8.53 -13.40 1.72
CA TYR A 196 9.42 -14.56 1.78
C TYR A 196 10.75 -14.34 1.04
N GLY A 197 10.81 -13.35 0.14
CA GLY A 197 11.93 -13.14 -0.77
C GLY A 197 11.93 -14.11 -1.94
N THR A 198 12.60 -13.72 -3.01
CA THR A 198 12.95 -14.54 -4.18
C THR A 198 14.38 -14.21 -4.61
N ASP A 199 14.87 -14.79 -5.71
CA ASP A 199 16.19 -14.47 -6.25
C ASP A 199 16.30 -12.98 -6.62
N SER A 200 15.21 -12.38 -7.14
CA SER A 200 15.15 -10.96 -7.49
C SER A 200 14.63 -10.05 -6.37
N VAL A 201 13.61 -10.48 -5.62
CA VAL A 201 12.90 -9.61 -4.66
C VAL A 201 13.42 -9.87 -3.25
N PRO A 202 14.00 -8.87 -2.54
CA PRO A 202 14.49 -9.12 -1.19
C PRO A 202 13.34 -9.27 -0.20
N ARG A 203 13.52 -10.20 0.74
CA ARG A 203 12.59 -10.39 1.86
C ARG A 203 12.50 -9.12 2.72
N CYS A 204 11.29 -8.65 2.97
CA CYS A 204 10.97 -7.48 3.78
C CYS A 204 10.49 -7.88 5.17
N ASP A 205 10.75 -7.03 6.17
CA ASP A 205 10.36 -7.26 7.56
C ASP A 205 8.92 -6.79 7.83
N LYS A 206 8.47 -5.74 7.11
CA LYS A 206 7.10 -5.23 7.19
C LYS A 206 6.58 -4.77 5.82
N LEU A 207 5.33 -5.12 5.53
CA LEU A 207 4.63 -4.78 4.29
C LEU A 207 3.56 -3.71 4.52
N PHE A 208 3.47 -2.79 3.57
CA PHE A 208 2.55 -1.67 3.60
C PHE A 208 1.78 -1.57 2.30
N GLY A 209 0.60 -0.96 2.37
CA GLY A 209 -0.17 -0.56 1.20
C GLY A 209 -1.49 -1.30 1.07
N PRO A 210 -2.52 -0.61 0.55
CA PRO A 210 -3.84 -1.18 0.37
C PRO A 210 -3.86 -2.14 -0.83
N GLY A 211 -4.90 -2.94 -0.95
CA GLY A 211 -5.10 -3.74 -2.14
C GLY A 211 -6.50 -4.34 -2.21
N ASN A 212 -6.74 -5.11 -3.26
CA ASN A 212 -7.99 -5.85 -3.40
C ASN A 212 -8.07 -7.01 -2.39
N VAL A 213 -9.18 -7.75 -2.41
CA VAL A 213 -9.41 -8.86 -1.47
C VAL A 213 -8.32 -9.94 -1.46
N TRP A 214 -7.61 -10.13 -2.59
CA TRP A 214 -6.52 -11.09 -2.71
C TRP A 214 -5.25 -10.60 -2.02
N VAL A 215 -4.93 -9.32 -2.19
CA VAL A 215 -3.80 -8.66 -1.51
C VAL A 215 -4.06 -8.60 -0.01
N THR A 216 -5.27 -8.22 0.41
CA THR A 216 -5.64 -8.22 1.82
C THR A 216 -5.53 -9.61 2.44
N GLU A 217 -6.07 -10.64 1.79
CA GLU A 217 -5.97 -12.02 2.27
C GLU A 217 -4.50 -12.48 2.35
N ALA A 218 -3.69 -12.16 1.34
CA ALA A 218 -2.27 -12.48 1.34
C ALA A 218 -1.55 -11.83 2.53
N LYS A 219 -1.81 -10.54 2.79
CA LYS A 219 -1.26 -9.81 3.94
C LYS A 219 -1.67 -10.44 5.28
N LEU A 220 -2.92 -10.88 5.40
CA LEU A 220 -3.39 -11.58 6.61
C LEU A 220 -2.62 -12.88 6.82
N GLN A 221 -2.49 -13.71 5.78
CA GLN A 221 -1.81 -15.00 5.87
C GLN A 221 -0.31 -14.84 6.18
N VAL A 222 0.41 -13.97 5.46
CA VAL A 222 1.85 -13.76 5.72
C VAL A 222 2.11 -13.10 7.08
N SER A 223 1.16 -12.34 7.63
CA SER A 223 1.30 -11.75 8.97
C SER A 223 1.08 -12.76 10.10
N ALA A 224 0.38 -13.86 9.81
CA ALA A 224 0.13 -14.95 10.75
C ALA A 224 1.21 -16.04 10.68
N ASP A 225 1.98 -16.10 9.58
CA ASP A 225 3.12 -17.01 9.41
C ASP A 225 4.35 -16.46 10.16
N PRO A 226 4.95 -17.22 11.10
CA PRO A 226 6.20 -16.84 11.76
C PRO A 226 7.38 -16.56 10.81
N GLU A 227 7.39 -17.18 9.63
CA GLU A 227 8.40 -16.95 8.59
C GLU A 227 7.99 -15.88 7.57
N GLY A 228 6.79 -15.33 7.70
CA GLY A 228 6.31 -14.24 6.87
C GLY A 228 6.83 -12.87 7.29
N ALA A 229 6.00 -11.85 7.11
CA ALA A 229 6.33 -10.46 7.36
C ALA A 229 5.19 -9.77 8.11
N ALA A 230 5.54 -8.80 8.96
CA ALA A 230 4.54 -7.94 9.59
C ALA A 230 3.78 -7.13 8.51
N VAL A 231 2.57 -6.68 8.83
CA VAL A 231 1.79 -5.81 7.94
C VAL A 231 1.35 -4.56 8.69
N ASP A 232 1.08 -3.49 7.95
CA ASP A 232 0.58 -2.21 8.48
C ASP A 232 -0.77 -2.34 9.19
N MET A 233 -1.82 -2.72 8.47
CA MET A 233 -3.17 -2.92 8.97
C MET A 233 -3.99 -3.80 8.00
N PRO A 234 -5.02 -4.50 8.50
CA PRO A 234 -6.03 -5.12 7.63
C PRO A 234 -6.71 -4.04 6.78
N ALA A 235 -6.70 -4.20 5.46
CA ALA A 235 -7.37 -3.25 4.56
C ALA A 235 -8.81 -3.70 4.26
N GLY A 236 -9.76 -2.76 4.32
CA GLY A 236 -11.15 -2.93 3.94
C GLY A 236 -11.57 -1.96 2.82
N PRO A 237 -12.83 -2.00 2.35
CA PRO A 237 -13.36 -0.98 1.45
C PRO A 237 -13.21 0.42 2.03
N SER A 238 -12.91 1.41 1.19
CA SER A 238 -12.92 2.82 1.58
C SER A 238 -14.33 3.25 1.99
N GLU A 239 -14.44 4.08 3.02
CA GLU A 239 -15.69 4.59 3.57
C GLU A 239 -15.55 6.10 3.84
N VAL A 240 -16.63 6.86 3.65
CA VAL A 240 -16.72 8.29 4.00
C VAL A 240 -18.04 8.55 4.73
N LEU A 241 -18.00 9.38 5.78
CA LEU A 241 -19.17 9.87 6.50
C LEU A 241 -19.13 11.39 6.53
N VAL A 242 -20.10 12.02 5.88
CA VAL A 242 -20.23 13.49 5.85
C VAL A 242 -21.26 13.93 6.88
N ILE A 243 -20.84 14.79 7.82
CA ILE A 243 -21.74 15.48 8.75
C ILE A 243 -21.98 16.88 8.18
N ALA A 244 -23.22 17.15 7.80
CA ALA A 244 -23.62 18.42 7.21
C ALA A 244 -24.70 19.09 8.08
N ASP A 245 -24.51 20.37 8.39
CA ASP A 245 -25.52 21.20 9.03
C ASP A 245 -26.20 22.11 8.00
N ARG A 246 -27.00 23.08 8.47
CA ARG A 246 -27.73 24.02 7.61
C ARG A 246 -26.84 24.96 6.78
N GLN A 247 -25.57 25.10 7.13
CA GLN A 247 -24.61 25.99 6.45
C GLN A 247 -23.82 25.25 5.37
N ALA A 248 -23.91 23.92 5.31
CA ALA A 248 -23.20 23.12 4.33
C ALA A 248 -23.75 23.35 2.91
N ASP A 249 -22.86 23.46 1.94
CA ASP A 249 -23.22 23.48 0.53
C ASP A 249 -23.64 22.06 0.08
N PRO A 250 -24.88 21.84 -0.36
CA PRO A 250 -25.33 20.52 -0.77
C PRO A 250 -24.57 19.96 -1.98
N VAL A 251 -24.00 20.81 -2.84
CA VAL A 251 -23.18 20.38 -3.98
C VAL A 251 -21.86 19.79 -3.49
N PHE A 252 -21.21 20.42 -2.51
CA PHE A 252 -19.97 19.89 -1.94
C PHE A 252 -20.20 18.61 -1.16
N VAL A 253 -21.28 18.53 -0.37
CA VAL A 253 -21.67 17.29 0.32
C VAL A 253 -21.89 16.15 -0.68
N ALA A 254 -22.57 16.42 -1.79
CA ALA A 254 -22.80 15.41 -2.82
C ALA A 254 -21.50 15.00 -3.54
N ALA A 255 -20.61 15.97 -3.82
CA ALA A 255 -19.31 15.70 -4.44
C ALA A 255 -18.42 14.81 -3.55
N ASP A 256 -18.32 15.12 -2.25
CA ASP A 256 -17.53 14.34 -1.29
C ASP A 256 -18.06 12.91 -1.10
N LEU A 257 -19.38 12.70 -1.23
CA LEU A 257 -19.98 11.37 -1.18
C LEU A 257 -19.74 10.53 -2.45
N LEU A 258 -19.38 11.16 -3.57
CA LEU A 258 -19.15 10.48 -4.87
C LEU A 258 -17.67 10.24 -5.18
N ALA A 259 -16.76 10.96 -4.53
CA ALA A 259 -15.31 10.89 -4.74
C ALA A 259 -14.71 9.53 -4.34
#